data_AF-A0A620JFW3-F1
#
_entry.id   AF-A0A620JFW3-F1
#
_cell.length_a   1.000
_cell.length_b   1.000
_cell.length_c   1.000
_cell.angle_alpha   90.00
_cell.angle_beta   90.00
_cell.angle_gamma   90.00
#
_symmetry.space_group_name_H-M   'P 1'
#
loop_
_entity.id
_entity.type
_entity.pdbx_description
1 polymer ?
#
loop_
_entity_poly.entity_id
_entity_poly.type
_entity_poly.pdbx_seq_one_letter_code
_entity_poly.pdbx_strand_id
1 'polypeptide(L)'
;MLTNQAIVIINLATWGVSILITVVFSLIAVFCENQYIEIKPEGIIGIATLLGTFSFTMTGFIAAIGAYIISVSDKTSFLRWRQQGYINIFYHIYGQSIVFLLVTFLLCMVAIIMPFNVALTVLKCGLYILILNIVHIILITVITLGQMQKK
;
A
#
# COMPACT_ATOMS: atom_id res chain seq x y z
N MET A 1 -3.71 -18.33 -20.66
CA MET A 1 -3.13 -16.99 -20.89
C MET A 1 -4.26 -16.00 -20.66
N LEU A 2 -4.06 -14.97 -19.82
CA LEU A 2 -5.10 -13.96 -19.60
C LEU A 2 -5.29 -13.13 -20.87
N THR A 3 -6.54 -12.80 -21.20
CA THR A 3 -6.82 -11.87 -22.30
C THR A 3 -6.51 -10.44 -21.85
N ASN A 4 -6.11 -9.57 -22.78
CA ASN A 4 -5.84 -8.16 -22.47
C ASN A 4 -7.04 -7.47 -21.82
N GLN A 5 -8.27 -7.81 -22.23
CA GLN A 5 -9.49 -7.29 -21.62
C GLN A 5 -9.62 -7.73 -20.15
N ALA A 6 -9.35 -8.99 -19.83
CA ALA A 6 -9.40 -9.47 -18.45
C ALA A 6 -8.36 -8.77 -17.57
N ILE A 7 -7.14 -8.53 -18.08
CA ILE A 7 -6.08 -7.81 -17.36
C ILE A 7 -6.52 -6.38 -17.03
N VAL A 8 -7.07 -5.65 -18.01
CA VAL A 8 -7.55 -4.27 -17.80
C VAL A 8 -8.66 -4.23 -16.75
N ILE A 9 -9.63 -5.14 -16.82
CA ILE A 9 -10.74 -5.20 -15.86
C ILE A 9 -10.21 -5.49 -14.44
N ILE A 10 -9.31 -6.46 -14.29
CA ILE A 10 -8.72 -6.80 -12.99
C ILE A 10 -7.93 -5.61 -12.43
N ASN A 11 -7.14 -4.93 -13.25
CA ASN A 11 -6.37 -3.77 -12.82
C ASN A 11 -7.30 -2.63 -12.39
N LEU A 12 -8.34 -2.34 -13.16
CA LEU A 12 -9.33 -1.31 -12.81
C LEU A 12 -10.06 -1.67 -11.51
N ALA A 13 -10.46 -2.94 -11.35
CA ALA A 13 -11.11 -3.42 -10.14
C ALA A 13 -10.21 -3.30 -8.90
N THR A 14 -8.94 -3.71 -8.99
CA THR A 14 -8.00 -3.62 -7.85
C THR A 14 -7.73 -2.18 -7.42
N TRP A 15 -7.59 -1.24 -8.38
CA TRP A 15 -7.47 0.19 -8.09
C TRP A 15 -8.76 0.72 -7.47
N GLY A 16 -9.90 0.43 -8.09
CA GLY A 16 -11.21 0.85 -7.60
C GLY A 16 -11.48 0.38 -6.17
N VAL A 17 -11.20 -0.89 -5.86
CA VAL A 17 -11.36 -1.45 -4.51
C VAL A 17 -10.43 -0.78 -3.51
N SER A 18 -9.15 -0.60 -3.85
CA SER A 18 -8.18 0.04 -2.94
C SER A 18 -8.54 1.50 -2.64
N ILE A 19 -8.96 2.25 -3.66
CA ILE A 19 -9.44 3.63 -3.51
C ILE A 19 -10.73 3.65 -2.68
N LEU A 20 -11.69 2.79 -2.98
CA LEU A 20 -12.96 2.72 -2.26
C LEU A 20 -12.74 2.43 -0.77
N ILE A 21 -11.90 1.44 -0.44
CA ILE A 21 -11.55 1.12 0.95
C ILE A 21 -10.94 2.34 1.63
N THR A 22 -10.00 3.03 0.96
CA THR A 22 -9.35 4.21 1.51
C THR A 22 -10.32 5.36 1.76
N VAL A 23 -11.25 5.60 0.83
CA VAL A 23 -12.29 6.62 0.98
C VAL A 23 -13.22 6.25 2.14
N VAL A 24 -13.72 5.02 2.20
CA VAL A 24 -14.59 4.55 3.28
C VAL A 24 -13.90 4.68 4.63
N PHE A 25 -12.64 4.27 4.75
CA PHE A 25 -11.85 4.38 5.97
C PHE A 25 -11.58 5.82 6.37
N SER A 26 -11.29 6.69 5.42
CA SER A 26 -11.11 8.12 5.68
C SER A 26 -12.43 8.78 6.12
N LEU A 27 -13.56 8.41 5.52
CA LEU A 27 -14.88 8.88 5.95
C LEU A 27 -15.21 8.41 7.37
N ILE A 28 -14.91 7.15 7.70
CA ILE A 28 -15.08 6.62 9.06
C ILE A 28 -14.20 7.41 10.06
N ALA A 29 -12.96 7.71 9.69
CA ALA A 29 -12.04 8.51 10.52
C ALA A 29 -12.54 9.93 10.80
N VAL A 30 -13.21 10.56 9.83
CA VAL A 30 -13.71 11.94 9.92
C VAL A 30 -15.07 12.02 10.62
N PHE A 31 -16.00 11.13 10.30
CA PHE A 31 -17.41 11.27 10.69
C PHE A 31 -17.83 10.41 11.89
N CYS A 32 -17.06 9.39 12.25
CA CYS A 32 -17.39 8.55 13.39
C CYS A 32 -16.70 9.11 14.64
N GLU A 33 -17.41 9.92 15.43
CA GLU A 33 -16.86 10.50 16.68
C GLU A 33 -16.50 9.43 17.72
N ASN A 34 -17.22 8.29 17.71
CA ASN A 34 -17.05 7.22 18.70
C ASN A 34 -16.00 6.20 18.26
N GLN A 35 -14.75 6.65 18.08
CA GLN A 35 -13.65 5.76 17.70
C GLN A 35 -12.99 5.14 18.92
N TYR A 36 -12.79 3.82 18.90
CA TYR A 36 -12.14 3.03 19.96
C TYR A 36 -10.67 3.44 20.25
N ILE A 37 -10.05 4.30 19.44
CA ILE A 37 -8.66 4.73 19.60
C ILE A 37 -8.63 6.18 20.07
N GLU A 38 -8.45 6.37 21.37
CA GLU A 38 -8.27 7.68 21.99
C GLU A 38 -6.78 8.05 21.98
N ILE A 39 -6.37 8.91 21.03
CA ILE A 39 -4.98 9.37 20.91
C ILE A 39 -4.84 10.67 21.69
N LYS A 40 -4.05 10.64 22.78
CA LYS A 40 -3.70 11.85 23.54
C LYS A 40 -2.85 12.80 22.68
N PRO A 41 -2.94 14.13 22.89
CA PRO A 41 -2.14 15.12 22.15
C PRO A 41 -0.65 14.82 22.16
N GLU A 42 -0.15 14.37 23.30
CA GLU A 42 1.25 14.02 23.55
C GLU A 42 1.74 12.85 22.65
N GLY A 43 0.82 11.96 22.27
CA GLY A 43 1.12 10.76 21.47
C GLY A 43 1.09 10.98 19.96
N ILE A 44 0.53 12.10 19.47
CA ILE A 44 0.35 12.32 18.03
C ILE A 44 1.69 12.30 17.29
N ILE A 45 2.66 13.08 17.76
CA ILE A 45 3.97 13.18 17.11
C ILE A 45 4.66 11.81 17.10
N GLY A 46 4.60 11.07 18.21
CA GLY A 46 5.21 9.74 18.31
C GLY A 46 4.60 8.73 17.35
N ILE A 47 3.28 8.64 17.31
CA ILE A 47 2.57 7.70 16.41
C ILE A 47 2.75 8.10 14.95
N ALA A 48 2.64 9.39 14.62
CA ALA A 48 2.86 9.90 13.27
C ALA A 48 4.30 9.62 12.80
N THR A 49 5.29 9.80 13.67
CA THR A 49 6.68 9.48 13.36
C THR A 49 6.85 7.99 13.08
N LEU A 50 6.33 7.11 13.96
CA LEU A 50 6.44 5.66 13.79
C LEU A 50 5.78 5.19 12.50
N LEU A 51 4.54 5.63 12.26
CA LEU A 51 3.79 5.27 11.07
C LEU A 51 4.43 5.82 9.80
N GLY A 52 4.91 7.07 9.83
CA GLY A 52 5.63 7.69 8.73
C GLY A 52 6.92 6.94 8.40
N THR A 53 7.75 6.63 9.41
CA THR A 53 8.97 5.84 9.21
C THR A 53 8.66 4.46 8.66
N PHE A 54 7.65 3.77 9.18
CA PHE A 54 7.20 2.49 8.63
C PHE A 54 6.82 2.62 7.15
N SER A 55 5.99 3.59 6.79
CA SER A 55 5.53 3.77 5.40
C SER A 55 6.68 4.08 4.44
N PHE A 56 7.60 4.96 4.85
CA PHE A 56 8.76 5.31 4.05
C PHE A 56 9.72 4.12 3.86
N THR A 57 10.05 3.41 4.93
CA THR A 57 10.95 2.24 4.88
C THR A 57 10.35 1.09 4.05
N MET A 58 9.05 0.82 4.20
CA MET A 58 8.37 -0.20 3.39
C MET A 58 8.26 0.20 1.92
N THR A 59 8.18 1.50 1.60
CA THR A 59 8.27 1.96 0.20
C THR A 59 9.62 1.59 -0.40
N GLY A 60 10.71 1.80 0.35
CA GLY A 60 12.05 1.38 -0.05
C GLY A 60 12.18 -0.14 -0.21
N PHE A 61 11.58 -0.92 0.70
CA PHE A 61 11.53 -2.38 0.60
C PHE A 61 10.81 -2.84 -0.68
N ILE A 62 9.65 -2.27 -0.99
CA ILE A 62 8.93 -2.59 -2.22
C ILE A 62 9.76 -2.18 -3.43
N ALA A 63 10.38 -1.00 -3.44
CA ALA A 63 11.26 -0.58 -4.53
C ALA A 63 12.42 -1.58 -4.76
N ALA A 64 13.01 -2.12 -3.70
CA ALA A 64 14.03 -3.16 -3.79
C ALA A 64 13.49 -4.47 -4.39
N ILE A 65 12.26 -4.87 -4.03
CA ILE A 65 11.57 -5.99 -4.69
C ILE A 65 11.42 -5.72 -6.19
N GLY A 66 11.04 -4.50 -6.58
CA GLY A 66 10.91 -4.11 -7.99
C GLY A 66 12.23 -4.26 -8.75
N ALA A 67 13.33 -3.73 -8.19
CA ALA A 67 14.67 -3.88 -8.75
C ALA A 67 15.10 -5.35 -8.85
N TYR A 68 14.81 -6.15 -7.83
CA TYR A 68 15.08 -7.59 -7.84
C TYR A 68 14.31 -8.30 -8.96
N ILE A 69 13.03 -8.01 -9.13
CA ILE A 69 12.20 -8.64 -10.17
C ILE A 69 12.77 -8.36 -11.57
N ILE A 70 13.26 -7.13 -11.80
CA ILE A 70 13.96 -6.79 -13.05
C ILE A 70 15.25 -7.63 -13.19
N SER A 71 16.01 -7.81 -12.11
CA SER A 71 17.26 -8.60 -12.15
C SER A 71 17.04 -10.10 -12.46
N VAL A 72 15.84 -10.63 -12.23
CA VAL A 72 15.50 -12.03 -12.52
C VAL A 72 14.66 -12.21 -13.78
N SER A 73 14.60 -11.19 -14.65
CA SER A 73 13.76 -11.18 -15.85
C SER A 73 14.06 -12.29 -16.84
N ASP A 74 15.29 -12.81 -16.81
CA ASP A 74 15.78 -13.80 -17.78
C ASP A 74 15.51 -15.25 -17.33
N LYS A 75 14.94 -15.44 -16.14
CA LYS A 75 14.58 -16.77 -15.64
C LYS A 75 13.34 -17.31 -16.37
N THR A 76 13.36 -18.60 -16.68
CA THR A 76 12.28 -19.31 -17.39
C THR A 76 10.93 -19.21 -16.67
N SER A 77 10.92 -19.24 -15.33
CA SER A 77 9.72 -19.03 -14.52
C SER A 77 9.11 -17.64 -14.73
N PHE A 78 9.95 -16.61 -14.77
CA PHE A 78 9.54 -15.23 -15.04
C PHE A 78 9.03 -15.05 -16.47
N LEU A 79 9.70 -15.65 -17.47
CA LEU A 79 9.23 -15.62 -18.85
C LEU A 79 7.83 -16.25 -19.01
N ARG A 80 7.56 -17.36 -18.33
CA ARG A 80 6.24 -17.99 -18.32
C ARG A 80 5.19 -17.11 -17.62
N TRP A 81 5.56 -16.47 -16.50
CA TRP A 81 4.71 -15.54 -15.78
C TRP A 81 4.37 -14.29 -16.62
N ARG A 82 5.35 -13.78 -17.37
CA ARG A 82 5.20 -12.69 -18.35
C ARG A 82 4.29 -13.09 -19.50
N GLN A 83 4.53 -14.26 -20.11
CA GLN A 83 3.72 -14.77 -21.23
C GLN A 83 2.26 -15.01 -20.83
N GLN A 84 1.98 -15.33 -19.56
CA GLN A 84 0.62 -15.55 -19.09
C GLN A 84 -0.16 -14.25 -18.78
N GLY A 85 0.51 -13.08 -18.80
CA GLY A 85 -0.10 -11.77 -18.55
C GLY A 85 -0.20 -11.35 -17.08
N TYR A 86 0.20 -12.23 -16.15
CA TYR A 86 0.12 -11.98 -14.70
C TYR A 86 1.10 -10.92 -14.21
N ILE A 87 2.22 -10.72 -14.92
CA ILE A 87 3.21 -9.69 -14.58
C ILE A 87 2.62 -8.27 -14.60
N ASN A 88 1.70 -8.00 -15.54
CA ASN A 88 1.08 -6.68 -15.64
C ASN A 88 0.22 -6.39 -14.41
N ILE A 89 -0.56 -7.38 -13.96
CA ILE A 89 -1.36 -7.27 -12.74
C ILE A 89 -0.46 -6.99 -11.53
N PHE A 90 0.66 -7.72 -11.44
CA PHE A 90 1.64 -7.47 -10.37
C PHE A 90 2.20 -6.04 -10.41
N TYR A 91 2.57 -5.51 -11.57
CA TYR A 91 3.07 -4.13 -11.66
C TYR A 91 2.05 -3.09 -11.21
N HIS A 92 0.75 -3.32 -11.44
CA HIS A 92 -0.28 -2.43 -10.93
C HIS A 92 -0.40 -2.50 -9.41
N ILE A 93 -0.37 -3.70 -8.82
CA ILE A 93 -0.41 -3.89 -7.36
C ILE A 93 0.85 -3.30 -6.71
N TYR A 94 2.01 -3.51 -7.34
CA TYR A 94 3.28 -2.91 -6.97
C TYR A 94 3.19 -1.37 -6.94
N GLY A 95 2.69 -0.77 -8.02
CA GLY A 95 2.49 0.68 -8.11
C GLY A 95 1.51 1.20 -7.07
N GLN A 96 0.38 0.50 -6.86
CA GLN A 96 -0.59 0.84 -5.81
C GLN A 96 0.09 0.90 -4.44
N SER A 97 0.85 -0.14 -4.10
CA SER A 97 1.47 -0.25 -2.78
C SER A 97 2.44 0.90 -2.50
N ILE A 98 3.24 1.30 -3.50
CA ILE A 98 4.09 2.49 -3.40
C ILE A 98 3.25 3.75 -3.18
N VAL A 99 2.19 3.94 -3.98
CA VAL A 99 1.33 5.13 -3.88
C VAL A 99 0.67 5.22 -2.51
N PHE A 100 0.07 4.14 -2.00
CA PHE A 100 -0.62 4.15 -0.70
C PHE A 100 0.35 4.32 0.47
N LEU A 101 1.55 3.72 0.41
CA LEU A 101 2.58 3.95 1.42
C LEU A 101 3.06 5.41 1.42
N LEU A 102 3.32 5.99 0.24
CA LEU A 102 3.71 7.40 0.13
C LEU A 102 2.59 8.34 0.60
N VAL A 103 1.33 8.06 0.26
CA VAL A 103 0.18 8.82 0.78
C VAL A 103 0.12 8.73 2.30
N THR A 104 0.33 7.56 2.88
CA THR A 104 0.34 7.37 4.35
C THR A 104 1.48 8.16 4.99
N PHE A 105 2.67 8.13 4.40
CA PHE A 105 3.81 8.94 4.83
C PHE A 105 3.50 10.44 4.80
N LEU A 106 2.91 10.93 3.70
CA LEU A 106 2.51 12.33 3.57
C LEU A 106 1.44 12.73 4.59
N LEU A 107 0.44 11.87 4.84
CA LEU A 107 -0.55 12.10 5.90
C LEU A 107 0.12 12.22 7.27
N CYS A 108 1.12 11.39 7.57
CA CYS A 108 1.88 11.49 8.82
C CYS A 108 2.64 12.83 8.91
N MET A 109 3.27 13.28 7.83
CA MET A 109 3.95 14.58 7.79
C MET A 109 2.96 15.74 7.98
N VAL A 110 1.78 15.67 7.37
CA VAL A 110 0.71 16.65 7.57
C VAL A 110 0.22 16.64 9.02
N ALA A 111 0.05 15.47 9.64
CA ALA A 111 -0.37 15.36 11.03
C ALA A 111 0.64 15.99 12.01
N ILE A 112 1.94 15.98 11.69
CA ILE A 112 2.98 16.57 12.53
C ILE A 112 2.92 18.10 12.52
N ILE A 113 2.60 18.72 11.38
CA ILE A 113 2.66 20.19 11.21
C ILE A 113 1.32 20.91 11.48
N MET A 114 0.22 20.16 11.63
CA MET A 114 -1.13 20.71 11.76
C MET A 114 -1.58 20.89 13.22
N PRO A 115 -2.58 21.75 13.50
CA PRO A 115 -3.18 21.87 14.82
C PRO A 115 -3.83 20.57 15.30
N PHE A 116 -3.90 20.37 16.62
CA PHE A 116 -4.32 19.11 17.27
C PHE A 116 -5.57 18.45 16.64
N ASN A 117 -6.69 19.17 16.48
CA ASN A 117 -7.94 18.60 15.95
C ASN A 117 -7.79 18.07 14.52
N VAL A 118 -7.00 18.76 13.70
CA VAL A 118 -6.73 18.37 12.31
C VAL A 118 -5.71 17.23 12.29
N ALA A 119 -4.65 17.34 13.09
CA ALA A 119 -3.61 16.33 13.23
C ALA A 119 -4.19 14.97 13.65
N LEU A 120 -5.10 14.96 14.62
CA LEU A 120 -5.77 13.75 15.10
C LEU A 120 -6.55 13.05 13.99
N THR A 121 -7.36 13.81 13.24
CA THR A 121 -8.18 13.29 12.14
C THR A 121 -7.30 12.74 11.02
N VAL A 122 -6.26 13.48 10.62
CA VAL A 122 -5.32 13.07 9.57
C VAL A 122 -4.56 11.80 9.99
N LEU A 123 -4.11 11.73 11.25
CA LEU A 123 -3.40 10.57 11.78
C LEU A 123 -4.30 9.32 11.81
N LYS A 124 -5.58 9.47 12.18
CA LYS A 124 -6.55 8.38 12.10
C LYS A 124 -6.73 7.86 10.67
N CYS A 125 -6.83 8.75 9.68
CA CYS A 125 -6.85 8.34 8.27
C CYS A 125 -5.61 7.51 7.91
N GLY A 126 -4.41 7.97 8.30
CA GLY A 126 -3.18 7.22 8.08
C GLY A 126 -3.18 5.83 8.74
N LEU A 127 -3.68 5.72 9.97
CA LEU A 127 -3.78 4.46 10.71
C LEU A 127 -4.76 3.47 10.06
N TYR A 128 -5.88 3.93 9.50
CA TYR A 128 -6.78 3.02 8.79
C TYR A 128 -6.20 2.55 7.46
N ILE A 129 -5.49 3.42 6.74
CA ILE A 129 -4.80 3.06 5.49
C ILE A 129 -3.67 2.06 5.75
N LEU A 130 -3.08 2.04 6.96
CA LEU A 130 -2.07 1.04 7.34
C LEU A 130 -2.53 -0.40 7.08
N ILE A 131 -3.80 -0.73 7.37
CA ILE A 131 -4.33 -2.08 7.14
C ILE A 131 -4.23 -2.45 5.65
N LEU A 132 -4.62 -1.51 4.78
CA LEU A 132 -4.52 -1.69 3.32
C LEU A 132 -3.06 -1.85 2.88
N ASN A 133 -2.15 -1.02 3.41
CA ASN A 133 -0.72 -1.13 3.14
C ASN A 133 -0.15 -2.49 3.54
N ILE A 134 -0.55 -3.03 4.71
CA ILE A 134 -0.10 -4.36 5.17
C ILE A 134 -0.59 -5.45 4.21
N VAL A 135 -1.84 -5.40 3.77
CA VAL A 135 -2.38 -6.35 2.78
C VAL A 135 -1.60 -6.29 1.48
N HIS A 136 -1.33 -5.08 0.98
CA HIS A 136 -0.52 -4.83 -0.21
C HIS A 136 0.91 -5.41 -0.09
N ILE A 137 1.60 -5.15 1.03
CA ILE A 137 2.94 -5.68 1.31
C ILE A 137 2.95 -7.21 1.34
N ILE A 138 1.99 -7.82 2.05
CA ILE A 138 1.88 -9.29 2.14
C ILE A 138 1.67 -9.86 0.73
N LEU A 139 0.76 -9.29 -0.04
CA LEU A 139 0.42 -9.80 -1.37
C LEU A 139 1.60 -9.70 -2.34
N ILE A 140 2.33 -8.58 -2.36
CA ILE A 140 3.57 -8.46 -3.14
C ILE A 140 4.59 -9.49 -2.70
N THR A 141 4.84 -9.59 -1.40
CA THR A 141 5.85 -10.51 -0.85
C THR A 141 5.55 -11.96 -1.21
N VAL A 142 4.30 -12.40 -1.06
CA VAL A 142 3.87 -13.76 -1.41
C VAL A 142 4.04 -14.02 -2.91
N ILE A 143 3.62 -13.09 -3.77
CA ILE A 143 3.78 -13.24 -5.23
C ILE A 143 5.26 -13.36 -5.59
N THR A 144 6.11 -12.46 -5.05
CA THR A 144 7.55 -12.46 -5.33
C THR A 144 8.20 -13.76 -4.85
N LEU A 145 7.95 -14.20 -3.62
CA LEU A 145 8.48 -15.47 -3.08
C LEU A 145 8.04 -16.68 -3.92
N GLY A 146 6.79 -16.69 -4.37
CA GLY A 146 6.26 -17.73 -5.27
C GLY A 146 7.00 -17.81 -6.61
N GLN A 147 7.55 -16.71 -7.10
CA GLN A 147 8.42 -16.71 -8.30
C GLN A 147 9.85 -17.17 -8.00
N MET A 148 10.32 -17.08 -6.75
CA MET A 148 11.65 -17.53 -6.35
C MET A 148 11.75 -19.05 -6.17
N GLN A 149 10.69 -19.68 -5.65
CA GLN A 149 10.72 -21.11 -5.27
C GLN A 149 10.50 -22.07 -6.45
N LYS A 150 9.92 -21.61 -7.56
CA LYS A 150 9.73 -22.43 -8.76
C LYS A 150 11.04 -22.49 -9.56
N LYS A 151 11.92 -23.41 -9.16
CA LYS A 151 13.03 -23.89 -10.00
C LYS A 151 12.51 -24.73 -11.15
#